data_AF-A0A433TFK2-F1
#
_entry.id   AF-A0A433TFK2-F1
#
_cell.length_a   1.000
_cell.length_b   1.000
_cell.length_c   1.000
_cell.angle_alpha   90.00
_cell.angle_beta   90.00
_cell.angle_gamma   90.00
#
_symmetry.space_group_name_H-M   'P 1'
#
loop_
_entity.id
_entity.type
_entity.pdbx_description
1 polymer ?
#
loop_
_entity_poly.entity_id
_entity_poly.type
_entity_poly.pdbx_seq_one_letter_code
_entity_poly.pdbx_strand_id
1 'polypeptide(L)'
;MKTSPETVSCLAKELWRAKLKELFSEMIVASSLFSISGINVVTGGEDGMVRIYQVTAQGLDTKPKLELETKSGPIQCLAVHDITRFYNSDLIVGDSCGVLTMFCNKLILSRQSLTSDEDCINCVTVIQDNDNIPVAVCCSDSGVITAVRPNKLIWRLDLKNTNLPVESKRIASFAVKVTCLIGFVMTDVCGNKRLYILAADDAKRIHVISKGIIVRCIATPVNITAMCQGRIISPAKFEPYILGEESPEGEQVALGGDNGAVFILDRFEVTHEYINAQSPITRLKCLHQPESNTDLLLCAGHFNALQLYKDGLVLMEFETSAWVISIDLADVDEDGTDEVLISCMDNNVVVLKLTCNETAS
;
A
#
# COMPACT_ATOMS: atom_id res chain seq x y z
N MET A 1 4.97 7.95 -39.87
CA MET A 1 6.21 7.35 -39.34
C MET A 1 5.86 6.70 -38.02
N LYS A 2 5.87 5.37 -37.93
CA LYS A 2 5.77 4.68 -36.63
C LYS A 2 7.15 4.80 -36.00
N THR A 3 7.29 5.65 -34.99
CA THR A 3 8.46 5.62 -34.11
C THR A 3 8.55 4.23 -33.51
N SER A 4 9.71 3.60 -33.61
CA SER A 4 10.01 2.38 -32.88
C SER A 4 9.81 2.64 -31.39
N PRO A 5 9.28 1.68 -30.60
CA PRO A 5 9.21 1.85 -29.17
C PRO A 5 10.63 2.04 -28.63
N GLU A 6 10.87 3.15 -27.95
CA GLU A 6 12.10 3.38 -27.19
C GLU A 6 12.27 2.22 -26.21
N THR A 7 13.34 1.45 -26.37
CA THR A 7 13.65 0.36 -25.45
C THR A 7 14.23 0.96 -24.18
N VAL A 8 13.37 1.12 -23.17
CA VAL A 8 13.78 1.43 -21.81
C VAL A 8 14.37 0.15 -21.19
N SER A 9 15.62 0.19 -20.77
CA SER A 9 16.23 -0.89 -19.98
C SER A 9 16.46 -0.41 -18.56
N CYS A 10 16.01 -1.18 -17.57
CA CYS A 10 16.27 -0.89 -16.16
C CYS A 10 17.15 -1.97 -15.54
N LEU A 11 18.05 -1.55 -14.66
CA LEU A 11 18.91 -2.42 -13.87
C LEU A 11 18.69 -2.17 -12.38
N ALA A 12 18.56 -3.25 -11.62
CA ALA A 12 18.52 -3.24 -10.17
C ALA A 12 19.91 -3.54 -9.61
N LYS A 13 20.47 -2.61 -8.83
CA LYS A 13 21.72 -2.83 -8.09
C LYS A 13 21.39 -3.00 -6.62
N GLU A 14 21.75 -4.14 -6.05
CA GLU A 14 21.72 -4.33 -4.60
C GLU A 14 22.76 -3.41 -3.94
N LEU A 15 22.30 -2.49 -3.10
CA LEU A 15 23.18 -1.65 -2.28
C LEU A 15 23.69 -2.45 -1.08
N TRP A 16 22.77 -3.11 -0.38
CA TRP A 16 23.08 -4.00 0.73
C TRP A 16 21.92 -4.94 1.03
N ARG A 17 22.24 -5.98 1.82
CA ARG A 17 21.30 -6.95 2.36
C ARG A 17 21.64 -7.24 3.82
N ALA A 18 20.62 -7.30 4.66
CA ALA A 18 20.75 -7.64 6.06
C ALA A 18 19.72 -8.70 6.44
N LYS A 19 20.14 -9.70 7.23
CA LYS A 19 19.23 -10.69 7.80
C LYS A 19 18.93 -10.34 9.24
N LEU A 20 17.66 -10.05 9.53
CA LEU A 20 17.19 -9.78 10.87
C LEU A 20 17.05 -11.09 11.65
N LYS A 21 17.30 -11.02 12.96
CA LYS A 21 17.28 -12.19 13.84
C LYS A 21 15.85 -12.58 14.20
N GLU A 22 15.01 -11.60 14.48
CA GLU A 22 13.62 -11.77 14.89
C GLU A 22 12.70 -11.91 13.67
N LEU A 23 11.65 -12.74 13.82
CA LEU A 23 10.62 -12.91 12.80
C LEU A 23 9.71 -11.68 12.77
N PHE A 24 9.32 -11.26 11.57
CA PHE A 24 8.41 -10.14 11.36
C PHE A 24 7.48 -10.41 10.19
N SER A 25 6.28 -9.83 10.27
CA SER A 25 5.18 -10.01 9.31
C SER A 25 5.01 -8.82 8.37
N GLU A 26 5.48 -7.64 8.79
CA GLU A 26 5.33 -6.39 8.05
C GLU A 26 6.53 -5.48 8.28
N MET A 27 6.88 -4.68 7.27
CA MET A 27 7.94 -3.68 7.37
C MET A 27 7.57 -2.42 6.60
N ILE A 28 7.77 -1.26 7.22
CA ILE A 28 7.65 0.06 6.61
C ILE A 28 8.92 0.88 6.87
N VAL A 29 9.10 1.93 6.08
CA VAL A 29 10.21 2.87 6.20
C VAL A 29 9.68 4.22 6.68
N ALA A 30 10.41 4.83 7.62
CA ALA A 30 10.06 6.11 8.20
C ALA A 30 11.28 7.03 8.21
N SER A 31 11.22 8.12 7.43
CA SER A 31 12.21 9.20 7.45
C SER A 31 12.13 10.06 8.71
N SER A 32 10.98 10.05 9.39
CA SER A 32 10.79 10.67 10.69
C SER A 32 9.87 9.79 11.53
N LEU A 33 10.29 9.48 12.77
CA LEU A 33 9.48 8.71 13.72
C LEU A 33 9.87 9.08 15.15
N PHE A 34 8.93 9.53 15.99
CA PHE A 34 9.20 9.90 17.40
C PHE A 34 10.39 10.84 17.61
N SER A 35 10.61 11.81 16.72
CA SER A 35 11.80 12.69 16.68
C SER A 35 13.15 11.99 16.41
N ILE A 36 13.15 10.69 16.07
CA ILE A 36 14.34 10.00 15.59
C ILE A 36 14.61 10.51 14.16
N SER A 37 15.80 11.05 13.95
CA SER A 37 16.26 11.57 12.67
C SER A 37 16.82 10.46 11.78
N GLY A 38 16.77 10.68 10.47
CA GLY A 38 17.27 9.75 9.47
C GLY A 38 16.26 8.66 9.13
N ILE A 39 16.64 7.79 8.20
CA ILE A 39 15.77 6.72 7.72
C ILE A 39 15.77 5.56 8.70
N ASN A 40 14.57 5.14 9.09
CA ASN A 40 14.35 4.04 10.00
C ASN A 40 13.53 2.95 9.32
N VAL A 41 13.94 1.71 9.50
CA VAL A 41 13.16 0.53 9.15
C VAL A 41 12.36 0.12 10.38
N VAL A 42 11.04 0.04 10.26
CA VAL A 42 10.14 -0.36 11.32
C VAL A 42 9.53 -1.71 10.96
N THR A 43 9.75 -2.72 11.80
CA THR A 43 9.20 -4.07 11.59
C THR A 43 8.16 -4.41 12.64
N GLY A 44 7.09 -5.07 12.23
CA GLY A 44 6.08 -5.64 13.10
C GLY A 44 6.35 -7.12 13.33
N GLY A 45 6.64 -7.51 14.57
CA GLY A 45 6.93 -8.90 14.94
C GLY A 45 5.70 -9.77 15.08
N GLU A 46 5.88 -11.07 14.82
CA GLU A 46 4.89 -12.11 15.16
C GLU A 46 4.66 -12.24 16.68
N ASP A 47 5.59 -11.71 17.48
CA ASP A 47 5.53 -11.67 18.94
C ASP A 47 4.82 -10.41 19.50
N GLY A 48 4.21 -9.60 18.64
CA GLY A 48 3.53 -8.36 19.05
C GLY A 48 4.49 -7.21 19.39
N MET A 49 5.79 -7.37 19.10
CA MET A 49 6.81 -6.33 19.30
C MET A 49 7.04 -5.56 18.01
N VAL A 50 7.08 -4.23 18.11
CA VAL A 50 7.61 -3.36 17.06
C VAL A 50 9.10 -3.17 17.29
N ARG A 51 9.90 -3.30 16.24
CA ARG A 51 11.34 -3.05 16.28
C ARG A 51 11.71 -1.97 15.29
N ILE A 52 12.54 -1.03 15.72
CA ILE A 52 12.98 0.11 14.93
C ILE A 52 14.49 0.02 14.76
N TYR A 53 14.91 -0.10 13.52
CA TYR A 53 16.30 -0.20 13.09
C TYR A 53 16.67 1.09 12.36
N GLN A 54 17.89 1.58 12.58
CA GLN A 54 18.37 2.73 11.82
C GLN A 54 19.10 2.25 10.58
N VAL A 55 18.76 2.86 9.45
CA VAL A 55 19.48 2.67 8.19
C VAL A 55 20.67 3.61 8.15
N THR A 56 21.78 3.10 7.65
CA THR A 56 23.00 3.86 7.35
C THR A 56 23.41 3.60 5.91
N ALA A 57 24.23 4.48 5.33
CA ALA A 57 24.75 4.29 3.97
C ALA A 57 25.51 2.96 3.78
N GLN A 58 26.06 2.40 4.85
CA GLN A 58 26.78 1.12 4.83
C GLN A 58 25.88 -0.10 5.08
N GLY A 59 24.60 0.11 5.40
CA GLY A 59 23.64 -0.97 5.65
C GLY A 59 22.73 -0.73 6.84
N LEU A 60 22.03 -1.80 7.23
CA LEU A 60 21.12 -1.84 8.37
C LEU A 60 21.84 -2.32 9.64
N ASP A 61 21.70 -1.59 10.74
CA ASP A 61 22.07 -2.14 12.05
C ASP A 61 21.14 -3.31 12.36
N THR A 62 21.68 -4.53 12.42
CA THR A 62 20.88 -5.74 12.71
C THR A 62 20.33 -5.78 14.13
N LYS A 63 20.80 -4.90 15.02
CA LYS A 63 20.25 -4.75 16.37
C LYS A 63 19.25 -3.59 16.38
N PRO A 64 18.02 -3.80 16.91
CA PRO A 64 17.06 -2.72 16.99
C PRO A 64 17.54 -1.63 17.94
N LYS A 65 17.36 -0.36 17.53
CA LYS A 65 17.63 0.81 18.37
C LYS A 65 16.53 1.03 19.40
N LEU A 66 15.31 0.65 19.06
CA LEU A 66 14.15 0.76 19.91
C LEU A 66 13.24 -0.44 19.68
N GLU A 67 12.75 -0.99 20.78
CA GLU A 67 11.74 -2.05 20.80
C GLU A 67 10.53 -1.52 21.57
N LEU A 68 9.33 -1.70 21.01
CA LEU A 68 8.07 -1.28 21.61
C LEU A 68 7.12 -2.48 21.68
N GLU A 69 6.49 -2.67 22.83
CA GLU A 69 5.52 -3.74 23.04
C GLU A 69 4.10 -3.21 22.85
N THR A 70 3.33 -3.82 21.95
CA THR A 70 1.90 -3.49 21.74
C THR A 70 0.99 -4.04 22.85
N LYS A 71 1.49 -5.04 23.60
CA LYS A 71 0.76 -5.82 24.62
C LYS A 71 -0.46 -6.55 24.03
N SER A 72 -0.31 -7.01 22.80
CA SER A 72 -1.38 -7.59 22.00
C SER A 72 -0.87 -8.77 21.16
N GLY A 73 -1.61 -9.17 20.12
CA GLY A 73 -1.22 -10.27 19.24
C GLY A 73 -0.15 -9.94 18.19
N PRO A 74 0.21 -10.92 17.34
CA PRO A 74 1.04 -10.73 16.15
C PRO A 74 0.64 -9.49 15.34
N ILE A 75 1.63 -8.67 14.98
CA ILE A 75 1.38 -7.48 14.17
C ILE A 75 0.99 -7.90 12.76
N GLN A 76 0.02 -7.23 12.15
CA GLN A 76 -0.48 -7.53 10.81
C GLN A 76 -0.24 -6.37 9.84
N CYS A 77 -0.32 -5.14 10.33
CA CYS A 77 -0.11 -3.96 9.50
C CYS A 77 0.49 -2.79 10.30
N LEU A 78 1.24 -1.95 9.61
CA LEU A 78 1.88 -0.75 10.15
C LEU A 78 1.56 0.47 9.28
N ALA A 79 1.45 1.64 9.90
CA ALA A 79 1.48 2.92 9.21
C ALA A 79 2.20 3.96 10.05
N VAL A 80 2.91 4.87 9.40
CA VAL A 80 3.55 6.02 10.03
C VAL A 80 2.90 7.29 9.50
N HIS A 81 2.43 8.13 10.42
CA HIS A 81 1.82 9.41 10.08
C HIS A 81 1.80 10.32 11.30
N ASP A 82 1.88 11.63 11.12
CA ASP A 82 1.62 12.61 12.19
C ASP A 82 0.11 12.68 12.48
N ILE A 83 -0.43 11.67 13.20
CA ILE A 83 -1.86 11.60 13.52
C ILE A 83 -2.24 12.53 14.68
N THR A 84 -1.29 12.81 15.56
CA THR A 84 -1.47 13.71 16.71
C THR A 84 -1.31 15.19 16.36
N ARG A 85 -0.63 15.51 15.25
CA ARG A 85 -0.18 16.86 14.89
C ARG A 85 0.79 17.46 15.91
N PHE A 86 1.58 16.62 16.57
CA PHE A 86 2.61 17.04 17.53
C PHE A 86 4.00 17.13 16.87
N TYR A 87 4.05 17.40 15.57
CA TYR A 87 5.23 17.61 14.73
C TYR A 87 6.07 16.38 14.41
N ASN A 88 5.97 15.30 15.20
CA ASN A 88 6.63 14.04 14.91
C ASN A 88 5.62 13.05 14.35
N SER A 89 6.07 12.23 13.40
CA SER A 89 5.26 11.11 12.96
C SER A 89 5.07 10.11 14.10
N ASP A 90 3.84 9.63 14.21
CA ASP A 90 3.39 8.61 15.13
C ASP A 90 3.40 7.24 14.42
N LEU A 91 3.40 6.17 15.20
CA LEU A 91 3.29 4.81 14.69
C LEU A 91 1.89 4.26 14.98
N ILE A 92 1.25 3.73 13.96
CA ILE A 92 -0.05 3.08 14.04
C ILE A 92 0.16 1.60 13.72
N VAL A 93 -0.34 0.73 14.60
CA VAL A 93 -0.12 -0.71 14.55
C VAL A 93 -1.46 -1.41 14.65
N GLY A 94 -1.78 -2.27 13.69
CA GLY A 94 -2.90 -3.20 13.75
C GLY A 94 -2.40 -4.63 13.97
N ASP A 95 -3.10 -5.38 14.81
CA ASP A 95 -2.71 -6.74 15.16
C ASP A 95 -3.78 -7.79 14.82
N SER A 96 -3.42 -9.06 15.04
CA SER A 96 -4.27 -10.22 14.78
C SER A 96 -5.41 -10.42 15.77
N CYS A 97 -5.48 -9.64 16.85
CA CYS A 97 -6.52 -9.70 17.87
C CYS A 97 -7.51 -8.54 17.74
N GLY A 98 -7.50 -7.81 16.61
CA GLY A 98 -8.48 -6.77 16.37
C GLY A 98 -8.20 -5.45 17.06
N VAL A 99 -6.98 -5.28 17.59
CA VAL A 99 -6.60 -4.12 18.37
C VAL A 99 -5.72 -3.19 17.55
N LEU A 100 -6.09 -1.91 17.55
CA LEU A 100 -5.29 -0.84 16.97
C LEU A 100 -4.54 -0.11 18.09
N THR A 101 -3.21 -0.12 18.01
CA THR A 101 -2.33 0.57 18.96
C THR A 101 -1.66 1.74 18.25
N MET A 102 -1.75 2.93 18.84
CA MET A 102 -1.08 4.13 18.36
C MET A 102 0.01 4.52 19.36
N PHE A 103 1.24 4.61 18.89
CA PHE A 103 2.36 5.13 19.66
C PHE A 103 2.62 6.59 19.29
N CYS A 104 2.83 7.42 20.30
CA CYS A 104 3.31 8.80 20.16
C CYS A 104 4.52 8.95 21.08
N ASN A 105 5.62 9.48 20.55
CA ASN A 105 6.88 9.63 21.29
C ASN A 105 7.30 8.37 22.08
N LYS A 106 7.26 7.20 21.43
CA LYS A 106 7.67 5.90 22.00
C LYS A 106 6.75 5.36 23.11
N LEU A 107 5.62 5.99 23.38
CA LEU A 107 4.64 5.57 24.37
C LEU A 107 3.32 5.23 23.71
N ILE A 108 2.57 4.29 24.27
CA ILE A 108 1.20 4.00 23.83
C ILE A 108 0.34 5.21 24.17
N LEU A 109 -0.12 5.91 23.14
CA LEU A 109 -1.07 7.00 23.26
C LEU A 109 -2.50 6.45 23.34
N SER A 110 -2.80 5.47 22.49
CA SER A 110 -4.12 4.88 22.37
C SER A 110 -4.02 3.40 22.05
N ARG A 111 -4.95 2.64 22.63
CA ARG A 111 -5.17 1.24 22.33
C ARG A 111 -6.68 1.01 22.26
N GLN A 112 -7.16 0.62 21.09
CA GLN A 112 -8.59 0.47 20.83
C GLN A 112 -8.86 -0.92 20.27
N SER A 113 -9.71 -1.70 20.94
CA SER A 113 -10.28 -2.93 20.37
C SER A 113 -11.39 -2.53 19.40
N LEU A 114 -11.17 -2.78 18.11
CA LEU A 114 -12.05 -2.33 17.04
C LEU A 114 -12.93 -3.46 16.50
N THR A 115 -12.49 -4.70 16.63
CA THR A 115 -13.24 -5.88 16.18
C THR A 115 -13.42 -6.86 17.33
N SER A 116 -14.08 -7.99 17.07
CA SER A 116 -14.12 -9.06 18.07
C SER A 116 -12.73 -9.67 18.25
N ASP A 117 -12.47 -10.31 19.39
CA ASP A 117 -11.16 -10.90 19.71
C ASP A 117 -10.75 -12.03 18.74
N GLU A 118 -11.68 -12.53 17.91
CA GLU A 118 -11.45 -13.55 16.89
C GLU A 118 -11.10 -12.96 15.52
N ASP A 119 -11.25 -11.65 15.32
CA ASP A 119 -11.01 -10.96 14.06
C ASP A 119 -9.66 -10.23 14.09
N CYS A 120 -8.98 -10.16 12.94
CA CYS A 120 -7.72 -9.41 12.80
C CYS A 120 -7.91 -8.06 12.11
N ILE A 121 -7.01 -7.11 12.38
CA ILE A 121 -6.86 -5.90 11.55
C ILE A 121 -5.89 -6.22 10.42
N ASN A 122 -6.36 -6.30 9.18
CA ASN A 122 -5.53 -6.69 8.02
C ASN A 122 -4.72 -5.53 7.45
N CYS A 123 -5.32 -4.34 7.38
CA CYS A 123 -4.69 -3.18 6.76
C CYS A 123 -5.03 -1.92 7.53
N VAL A 124 -4.12 -0.96 7.48
CA VAL A 124 -4.32 0.39 8.00
C VAL A 124 -3.80 1.39 6.97
N THR A 125 -4.55 2.46 6.77
CA THR A 125 -4.16 3.63 5.99
C THR A 125 -4.52 4.88 6.78
N VAL A 126 -3.82 5.98 6.52
CA VAL A 126 -4.19 7.28 7.11
C VAL A 126 -4.72 8.17 6.01
N ILE A 127 -5.84 8.83 6.28
CA ILE A 127 -6.48 9.78 5.38
C ILE A 127 -6.67 11.12 6.07
N GLN A 128 -6.75 12.20 5.29
CA GLN A 128 -7.11 13.52 5.81
C GLN A 128 -8.63 13.72 5.72
N ASP A 129 -9.28 13.95 6.86
CA ASP A 129 -10.69 14.36 6.88
C ASP A 129 -10.85 15.78 6.27
N ASN A 130 -12.08 16.23 6.05
CA ASN A 130 -12.38 17.55 5.48
C ASN A 130 -11.72 18.72 6.24
N ASP A 131 -11.56 18.58 7.56
CA ASP A 131 -10.91 19.57 8.42
C ASP A 131 -9.36 19.47 8.36
N ASN A 132 -8.85 18.73 7.38
CA ASN A 132 -7.46 18.30 7.21
C ASN A 132 -6.96 17.41 8.37
N ILE A 133 -7.82 17.03 9.31
CA ILE A 133 -7.42 16.25 10.49
C ILE A 133 -7.16 14.81 10.06
N PRO A 134 -5.96 14.25 10.35
CA PRO A 134 -5.64 12.88 9.99
C PRO A 134 -6.50 11.88 10.77
N VAL A 135 -6.93 10.83 10.07
CA VAL A 135 -7.77 9.75 10.60
C VAL A 135 -7.21 8.43 10.12
N ALA A 136 -6.95 7.52 11.06
CA ALA A 136 -6.57 6.16 10.73
C ALA A 136 -7.81 5.39 10.30
N VAL A 137 -7.74 4.74 9.15
CA VAL A 137 -8.78 3.85 8.64
C VAL A 137 -8.19 2.46 8.59
N CYS A 138 -8.87 1.52 9.19
CA CYS A 138 -8.44 0.13 9.24
C CYS A 138 -9.58 -0.79 8.79
N CYS A 139 -9.22 -1.98 8.34
CA CYS A 139 -10.17 -2.99 7.95
C CYS A 139 -9.87 -4.34 8.60
N SER A 140 -10.93 -5.12 8.80
CA SER A 140 -10.86 -6.46 9.38
C SER A 140 -11.13 -7.56 8.38
N ASP A 141 -10.71 -8.77 8.74
CA ASP A 141 -11.10 -9.98 8.01
C ASP A 141 -12.59 -10.32 8.14
N SER A 142 -13.28 -9.76 9.13
CA SER A 142 -14.72 -9.91 9.31
C SER A 142 -15.59 -8.95 8.50
N GLY A 143 -14.99 -8.11 7.65
CA GLY A 143 -15.73 -7.21 6.76
C GLY A 143 -16.06 -5.86 7.40
N VAL A 144 -15.40 -5.52 8.51
CA VAL A 144 -15.60 -4.26 9.23
C VAL A 144 -14.53 -3.27 8.83
N ILE A 145 -14.93 -2.06 8.45
CA ILE A 145 -14.04 -0.95 8.15
C ILE A 145 -14.30 0.16 9.17
N THR A 146 -13.24 0.61 9.82
CA THR A 146 -13.35 1.52 10.95
C THR A 146 -12.42 2.70 10.78
N ALA A 147 -12.94 3.92 10.99
CA ALA A 147 -12.13 5.13 11.05
C ALA A 147 -12.04 5.64 12.48
N VAL A 148 -10.81 5.88 12.92
CA VAL A 148 -10.49 6.24 14.30
C VAL A 148 -9.46 7.36 14.37
N ARG A 149 -9.60 8.15 15.41
CA ARG A 149 -8.57 9.06 15.94
C ARG A 149 -8.07 8.49 17.28
N PRO A 150 -6.94 8.96 17.82
CA PRO A 150 -6.39 8.43 19.06
C PRO A 150 -7.40 8.33 20.22
N ASN A 151 -8.33 9.27 20.34
CA ASN A 151 -9.28 9.30 21.46
C ASN A 151 -10.73 9.02 21.04
N LYS A 152 -10.99 8.66 19.78
CA LYS A 152 -12.37 8.61 19.27
C LYS A 152 -12.54 7.70 18.05
N LEU A 153 -13.54 6.81 18.14
CA LEU A 153 -14.16 6.17 16.99
C LEU A 153 -14.97 7.20 16.19
N ILE A 154 -14.61 7.43 14.92
CA ILE A 154 -15.28 8.41 14.05
C ILE A 154 -16.49 7.79 13.37
N TRP A 155 -16.29 6.65 12.71
CA TRP A 155 -17.35 5.85 12.11
C TRP A 155 -16.92 4.39 11.98
N ARG A 156 -17.90 3.52 11.85
CA ARG A 156 -17.75 2.08 11.62
C ARG A 156 -18.72 1.67 10.52
N LEU A 157 -18.21 0.94 9.53
CA LEU A 157 -18.95 0.39 8.42
C LEU A 157 -18.82 -1.13 8.45
N ASP A 158 -19.94 -1.83 8.47
CA ASP A 158 -19.98 -3.28 8.43
C ASP A 158 -20.53 -3.73 7.07
N LEU A 159 -19.65 -4.28 6.22
CA LEU A 159 -20.02 -4.67 4.87
C LEU A 159 -21.08 -5.78 4.84
N LYS A 160 -21.18 -6.62 5.89
CA LYS A 160 -22.20 -7.69 5.99
C LYS A 160 -23.61 -7.12 6.14
N ASN A 161 -23.71 -6.01 6.86
CA ASN A 161 -24.98 -5.40 7.26
C ASN A 161 -25.38 -4.19 6.41
N THR A 162 -24.64 -3.88 5.35
CA THR A 162 -25.01 -2.79 4.45
C THR A 162 -26.22 -3.16 3.60
N ASN A 163 -27.21 -2.27 3.58
CA ASN A 163 -28.35 -2.33 2.66
C ASN A 163 -27.88 -2.01 1.24
N LEU A 164 -27.12 -2.92 0.64
CA LEU A 164 -26.71 -2.80 -0.75
C LEU A 164 -27.96 -2.83 -1.65
N PRO A 165 -27.95 -2.11 -2.78
CA PRO A 165 -29.01 -2.17 -3.79
C PRO A 165 -29.32 -3.63 -4.18
N VAL A 166 -30.58 -3.90 -4.52
CA VAL A 166 -31.13 -5.26 -4.73
C VAL A 166 -30.34 -6.08 -5.76
N GLU A 167 -29.70 -5.43 -6.75
CA GLU A 167 -28.84 -6.08 -7.75
C GLU A 167 -27.58 -6.71 -7.13
N SER A 168 -27.04 -6.12 -6.06
CA SER A 168 -25.86 -6.62 -5.33
C SER A 168 -26.19 -7.70 -4.29
N LYS A 169 -27.48 -7.97 -4.02
CA LYS A 169 -27.93 -8.96 -3.01
C LYS A 169 -27.88 -10.41 -3.49
N ARG A 170 -27.79 -10.67 -4.79
CA ARG A 170 -27.90 -12.04 -5.35
C ARG A 170 -26.67 -12.93 -5.05
N ILE A 171 -25.58 -12.37 -4.53
CA ILE A 171 -24.32 -13.08 -4.25
C ILE A 171 -23.81 -12.75 -2.83
N ALA A 172 -24.73 -12.47 -1.89
CA ALA A 172 -24.35 -12.23 -0.49
C ALA A 172 -23.88 -13.54 0.16
N SER A 173 -22.61 -13.87 -0.06
CA SER A 173 -21.82 -14.74 0.81
C SER A 173 -21.93 -14.25 2.25
N PHE A 174 -22.23 -15.15 3.18
CA PHE A 174 -22.39 -14.85 4.62
C PHE A 174 -21.06 -14.47 5.32
N ALA A 175 -19.94 -14.52 4.62
CA ALA A 175 -18.66 -13.98 5.06
C ALA A 175 -18.15 -13.01 3.98
N VAL A 176 -17.99 -11.74 4.36
CA VAL A 176 -17.29 -10.73 3.56
C VAL A 176 -15.99 -10.45 4.29
N LYS A 177 -14.87 -10.69 3.63
CA LYS A 177 -13.52 -10.39 4.13
C LYS A 177 -12.92 -9.25 3.34
N VAL A 178 -12.42 -8.22 4.03
CA VAL A 178 -11.64 -7.16 3.37
C VAL A 178 -10.20 -7.64 3.21
N THR A 179 -9.74 -7.69 1.96
CA THR A 179 -8.42 -8.21 1.57
C THR A 179 -7.36 -7.11 1.54
N CYS A 180 -7.71 -5.91 1.09
CA CYS A 180 -6.82 -4.75 1.11
C CYS A 180 -7.58 -3.42 1.13
N LEU A 181 -6.88 -2.38 1.56
CA LEU A 181 -7.40 -1.03 1.80
C LEU A 181 -6.41 0.02 1.31
N ILE A 182 -6.91 1.08 0.64
CA ILE A 182 -6.09 2.25 0.30
C ILE A 182 -6.94 3.53 0.38
N GLY A 183 -6.35 4.60 0.90
CA GLY A 183 -6.89 5.95 0.70
C GLY A 183 -6.35 6.51 -0.61
N PHE A 184 -7.23 7.03 -1.48
CA PHE A 184 -6.80 7.58 -2.77
C PHE A 184 -7.51 8.89 -3.08
N VAL A 185 -6.78 9.79 -3.73
CA VAL A 185 -7.28 11.10 -4.11
C VAL A 185 -7.61 11.09 -5.60
N MET A 186 -8.87 11.33 -5.92
CA MET A 186 -9.32 11.49 -7.30
C MET A 186 -9.59 12.96 -7.60
N THR A 187 -9.13 13.44 -8.75
CA THR A 187 -9.50 14.75 -9.29
C THR A 187 -10.76 14.60 -10.12
N ASP A 188 -11.82 15.36 -9.80
CA ASP A 188 -13.04 15.37 -10.61
C ASP A 188 -12.86 16.17 -11.91
N VAL A 189 -13.86 16.11 -12.81
CA VAL A 189 -13.86 16.85 -14.10
C VAL A 189 -13.77 18.37 -13.92
N CYS A 190 -14.10 18.89 -12.74
CA CYS A 190 -14.00 20.31 -12.41
C CYS A 190 -12.64 20.66 -11.76
N GLY A 191 -11.72 19.70 -11.64
CA GLY A 191 -10.42 19.88 -11.00
C GLY A 191 -10.43 19.77 -9.48
N ASN A 192 -11.56 19.43 -8.84
CA ASN A 192 -11.60 19.27 -7.38
C ASN A 192 -11.06 17.92 -6.98
N LYS A 193 -10.10 17.94 -6.05
CA LYS A 193 -9.58 16.73 -5.41
C LYS A 193 -10.56 16.23 -4.37
N ARG A 194 -10.94 14.96 -4.46
CA ARG A 194 -11.79 14.25 -3.49
C ARG A 194 -11.08 13.01 -3.00
N LEU A 195 -11.09 12.84 -1.70
CA LEU A 195 -10.52 11.69 -1.04
C LEU A 195 -11.58 10.60 -0.89
N TYR A 196 -11.22 9.41 -1.31
CA TYR A 196 -12.02 8.21 -1.18
C TYR A 196 -11.18 7.11 -0.54
N ILE A 197 -11.85 6.15 0.07
CA ILE A 197 -11.25 4.91 0.54
C ILE A 197 -11.72 3.80 -0.41
N LEU A 198 -10.79 3.00 -0.90
CA LEU A 198 -11.10 1.76 -1.59
C LEU A 198 -10.87 0.60 -0.63
N ALA A 199 -11.87 -0.27 -0.52
CA ALA A 199 -11.75 -1.53 0.20
C ALA A 199 -12.13 -2.67 -0.73
N ALA A 200 -11.20 -3.58 -0.99
CA ALA A 200 -11.45 -4.78 -1.77
C ALA A 200 -11.98 -5.89 -0.86
N ASP A 201 -12.97 -6.64 -1.33
CA ASP A 201 -13.47 -7.82 -0.64
C ASP A 201 -13.13 -9.13 -1.38
N ASP A 202 -13.33 -10.25 -0.67
CA ASP A 202 -13.20 -11.63 -1.16
C ASP A 202 -14.34 -12.08 -2.09
N ALA A 203 -15.26 -11.18 -2.44
CA ALA A 203 -16.37 -11.41 -3.35
C ALA A 203 -16.17 -10.68 -4.69
N LYS A 204 -14.92 -10.36 -5.04
CA LYS A 204 -14.53 -9.65 -6.27
C LYS A 204 -15.20 -8.28 -6.41
N ARG A 205 -15.24 -7.51 -5.33
CA ARG A 205 -15.76 -6.14 -5.34
C ARG A 205 -14.79 -5.18 -4.68
N ILE A 206 -14.77 -3.97 -5.21
CA ILE A 206 -14.16 -2.81 -4.57
C ILE A 206 -15.27 -1.87 -4.11
N HIS A 207 -15.30 -1.61 -2.80
CA HIS A 207 -16.19 -0.64 -2.19
C HIS A 207 -15.51 0.72 -2.17
N VAL A 208 -16.11 1.69 -2.85
CA VAL A 208 -15.70 3.10 -2.81
C VAL A 208 -16.44 3.76 -1.65
N ILE A 209 -15.69 4.21 -0.65
CA ILE A 209 -16.22 4.75 0.59
C ILE A 209 -15.83 6.22 0.73
N SER A 210 -16.79 7.04 1.11
CA SER A 210 -16.59 8.43 1.49
C SER A 210 -17.31 8.70 2.79
N LYS A 211 -16.57 9.16 3.82
CA LYS A 211 -17.12 9.52 5.15
C LYS A 211 -17.94 8.39 5.80
N GLY A 212 -17.46 7.16 5.69
CA GLY A 212 -18.12 5.98 6.26
C GLY A 212 -19.35 5.50 5.49
N ILE A 213 -19.63 6.06 4.31
CA ILE A 213 -20.74 5.64 3.44
C ILE A 213 -20.17 5.06 2.15
N ILE A 214 -20.69 3.90 1.74
CA ILE A 214 -20.40 3.32 0.42
C ILE A 214 -21.09 4.18 -0.64
N VAL A 215 -20.31 4.84 -1.48
CA VAL A 215 -20.82 5.67 -2.58
C VAL A 215 -20.93 4.89 -3.88
N ARG A 216 -20.11 3.85 -4.06
CA ARG A 216 -20.11 2.99 -5.24
C ARG A 216 -19.51 1.63 -4.90
N CYS A 217 -20.00 0.58 -5.57
CA CYS A 217 -19.37 -0.72 -5.60
C CYS A 217 -18.95 -1.01 -7.04
N ILE A 218 -17.73 -1.49 -7.22
CA ILE A 218 -17.15 -1.81 -8.53
C ILE A 218 -16.85 -3.31 -8.55
N ALA A 219 -17.41 -4.03 -9.52
CA ALA A 219 -17.11 -5.44 -9.69
C ALA A 219 -15.73 -5.60 -10.34
N THR A 220 -14.94 -6.54 -9.84
CA THR A 220 -13.63 -6.89 -10.41
C THR A 220 -13.66 -8.29 -11.02
N PRO A 221 -12.79 -8.58 -12.01
CA PRO A 221 -12.73 -9.92 -12.60
C PRO A 221 -12.26 -11.00 -11.60
N VAL A 222 -11.43 -10.59 -10.63
CA VAL A 222 -10.75 -11.44 -9.64
C VAL A 222 -10.74 -10.78 -8.26
N ASN A 223 -10.34 -11.51 -7.22
CA ASN A 223 -10.20 -10.91 -5.90
C ASN A 223 -8.95 -10.05 -5.88
N ILE A 224 -9.09 -8.81 -5.44
CA ILE A 224 -7.98 -7.87 -5.36
C ILE A 224 -7.30 -8.04 -4.00
N THR A 225 -5.99 -8.19 -4.00
CA THR A 225 -5.17 -8.51 -2.83
C THR A 225 -4.15 -7.42 -2.52
N ALA A 226 -3.82 -6.57 -3.49
CA ALA A 226 -2.92 -5.44 -3.32
C ALA A 226 -3.40 -4.23 -4.12
N MET A 227 -3.18 -3.03 -3.59
CA MET A 227 -3.48 -1.77 -4.30
C MET A 227 -2.35 -0.76 -4.08
N CYS A 228 -2.05 0.04 -5.09
CA CYS A 228 -1.21 1.23 -4.95
C CYS A 228 -1.67 2.36 -5.88
N GLN A 229 -1.47 3.60 -5.46
CA GLN A 229 -1.83 4.79 -6.23
C GLN A 229 -0.61 5.31 -7.01
N GLY A 230 -0.82 5.78 -8.25
CA GLY A 230 0.21 6.45 -9.05
C GLY A 230 -0.25 6.71 -10.49
N ARG A 231 0.62 7.29 -11.31
CA ARG A 231 0.36 7.58 -12.73
C ARG A 231 0.85 6.40 -13.58
N ILE A 232 0.04 5.37 -13.75
CA ILE A 232 0.54 4.08 -14.27
C ILE A 232 0.46 4.00 -15.80
N ILE A 233 -0.66 4.44 -16.36
CA ILE A 233 -0.92 4.47 -17.80
C ILE A 233 -1.07 5.92 -18.23
N SER A 234 -0.35 6.31 -19.28
CA SER A 234 -0.54 7.61 -19.92
C SER A 234 -2.00 7.75 -20.36
N PRO A 235 -2.67 8.88 -20.02
CA PRO A 235 -4.07 9.09 -20.37
C PRO A 235 -4.33 8.78 -21.84
N ALA A 236 -3.46 9.21 -22.76
CA ALA A 236 -3.59 9.00 -24.21
C ALA A 236 -3.79 7.55 -24.69
N LYS A 237 -3.50 6.54 -23.86
CA LYS A 237 -3.68 5.11 -24.19
C LYS A 237 -5.07 4.56 -23.87
N PHE A 238 -5.96 5.33 -23.21
CA PHE A 238 -7.35 4.93 -22.96
C PHE A 238 -8.24 5.16 -24.19
N GLU A 239 -8.59 4.13 -24.96
CA GLU A 239 -9.66 4.24 -25.97
C GLU A 239 -11.05 4.10 -25.32
N PRO A 240 -12.09 4.84 -25.75
CA PRO A 240 -12.10 5.87 -26.79
C PRO A 240 -12.05 7.29 -26.17
N TYR A 241 -10.99 8.05 -26.44
CA TYR A 241 -11.01 9.50 -26.20
C TYR A 241 -12.06 10.13 -27.10
N ILE A 242 -13.00 10.84 -26.49
CA ILE A 242 -13.72 11.89 -27.19
C ILE A 242 -12.68 12.98 -27.50
N LEU A 243 -12.39 13.16 -28.78
CA LEU A 243 -11.50 14.21 -29.29
C LEU A 243 -11.91 15.58 -28.71
N GLY A 244 -11.10 16.15 -27.82
CA GLY A 244 -11.19 17.57 -27.45
C GLY A 244 -11.13 17.92 -25.97
N GLU A 245 -11.16 16.96 -25.04
CA GLU A 245 -10.97 17.25 -23.61
C GLU A 245 -9.56 16.79 -23.18
N GLU A 246 -8.69 17.75 -22.84
CA GLU A 246 -7.49 17.46 -22.06
C GLU A 246 -7.93 16.83 -20.75
N SER A 247 -7.80 15.51 -20.63
CA SER A 247 -8.13 14.81 -19.39
C SER A 247 -7.23 15.37 -18.29
N PRO A 248 -7.79 15.82 -17.15
CA PRO A 248 -6.95 16.25 -16.04
C PRO A 248 -6.01 15.10 -15.67
N GLU A 249 -4.72 15.38 -15.58
CA GLU A 249 -3.72 14.44 -15.09
C GLU A 249 -4.17 13.95 -13.71
N GLY A 250 -4.62 12.69 -13.66
CA GLY A 250 -5.17 12.06 -12.48
C GLY A 250 -4.31 10.88 -12.07
N GLU A 251 -4.16 10.69 -10.77
CA GLU A 251 -3.58 9.46 -10.24
C GLU A 251 -4.58 8.31 -10.40
N GLN A 252 -4.07 7.17 -10.84
CA GLN A 252 -4.79 5.91 -11.02
C GLN A 252 -4.48 4.99 -9.85
N VAL A 253 -5.21 3.86 -9.76
CA VAL A 253 -4.93 2.83 -8.77
C VAL A 253 -4.63 1.50 -9.47
N ALA A 254 -3.45 0.93 -9.22
CA ALA A 254 -3.14 -0.44 -9.61
C ALA A 254 -3.88 -1.41 -8.70
N LEU A 255 -4.50 -2.44 -9.27
CA LEU A 255 -5.25 -3.47 -8.58
C LEU A 255 -4.61 -4.83 -8.86
N GLY A 256 -3.86 -5.37 -7.90
CA GLY A 256 -3.23 -6.69 -8.00
C GLY A 256 -4.17 -7.79 -7.55
N GLY A 257 -4.33 -8.82 -8.38
CA GLY A 257 -5.23 -9.94 -8.15
C GLY A 257 -4.59 -11.19 -7.55
N ASP A 258 -5.42 -12.04 -6.96
CA ASP A 258 -5.06 -13.38 -6.47
C ASP A 258 -4.64 -14.36 -7.58
N ASN A 259 -4.94 -14.07 -8.84
CA ASN A 259 -4.54 -14.85 -10.00
C ASN A 259 -3.25 -14.35 -10.68
N GLY A 260 -2.65 -13.27 -10.19
CA GLY A 260 -1.46 -12.64 -10.79
C GLY A 260 -1.72 -11.55 -11.82
N ALA A 261 -2.98 -11.28 -12.17
CA ALA A 261 -3.32 -10.17 -13.05
C ALA A 261 -3.28 -8.83 -12.29
N VAL A 262 -2.80 -7.78 -12.95
CA VAL A 262 -2.99 -6.39 -12.51
C VAL A 262 -3.98 -5.71 -13.43
N PHE A 263 -4.90 -4.96 -12.83
CA PHE A 263 -5.83 -4.07 -13.51
C PHE A 263 -5.57 -2.64 -13.08
N ILE A 264 -5.92 -1.67 -13.91
CA ILE A 264 -5.87 -0.25 -13.56
C ILE A 264 -7.28 0.27 -13.35
N LEU A 265 -7.51 0.90 -12.20
CA LEU A 265 -8.70 1.67 -11.90
C LEU A 265 -8.45 3.13 -12.25
N ASP A 266 -9.22 3.65 -13.20
CA ASP A 266 -9.26 5.07 -13.54
C ASP A 266 -10.73 5.53 -13.53
N ARG A 267 -11.03 6.68 -12.91
CA ARG A 267 -12.40 7.27 -12.87
C ARG A 267 -13.52 6.27 -12.52
N PHE A 268 -13.25 5.34 -11.60
CA PHE A 268 -14.16 4.26 -11.17
C PHE A 268 -14.50 3.21 -12.23
N GLU A 269 -13.66 3.10 -13.26
CA GLU A 269 -13.71 2.07 -14.28
C GLU A 269 -12.45 1.20 -14.20
N VAL A 270 -12.64 -0.11 -14.23
CA VAL A 270 -11.54 -1.09 -14.21
C VAL A 270 -11.23 -1.45 -15.65
N THR A 271 -9.97 -1.28 -16.02
CA THR A 271 -9.44 -1.64 -17.34
C THR A 271 -9.44 -3.15 -17.57
N HIS A 272 -9.14 -3.56 -18.80
CA HIS A 272 -8.71 -4.92 -19.08
C HIS A 272 -7.40 -5.25 -18.34
N GLU A 273 -7.01 -6.53 -18.35
CA GLU A 273 -5.74 -6.97 -17.78
C GLU A 273 -4.59 -6.13 -18.35
N TYR A 274 -3.86 -5.45 -17.45
CA TYR A 274 -2.73 -4.60 -17.80
C TYR A 274 -1.45 -5.41 -17.92
N ILE A 275 -1.19 -6.27 -16.92
CA ILE A 275 -0.08 -7.23 -16.88
C ILE A 275 -0.55 -8.49 -16.14
N ASN A 276 0.22 -9.57 -16.27
CA ASN A 276 -0.04 -10.80 -15.52
C ASN A 276 1.27 -11.51 -15.11
N ALA A 277 1.55 -11.49 -13.80
CA ALA A 277 2.72 -12.12 -13.18
C ALA A 277 2.59 -13.65 -13.02
N GLN A 278 1.47 -14.25 -13.45
CA GLN A 278 1.18 -15.68 -13.39
C GLN A 278 1.14 -16.28 -11.97
N SER A 279 1.16 -15.45 -10.94
CA SER A 279 1.16 -15.88 -9.54
C SER A 279 0.52 -14.82 -8.64
N PRO A 280 -0.15 -15.20 -7.53
CA PRO A 280 -0.89 -14.28 -6.69
C PRO A 280 -0.05 -13.06 -6.29
N ILE A 281 -0.58 -11.85 -6.51
CA ILE A 281 0.08 -10.60 -6.14
C ILE A 281 -0.23 -10.28 -4.68
N THR A 282 0.77 -9.91 -3.89
CA THR A 282 0.60 -9.58 -2.47
C THR A 282 1.03 -8.16 -2.16
N ARG A 283 1.93 -7.58 -2.96
CA ARG A 283 2.43 -6.21 -2.78
C ARG A 283 2.57 -5.49 -4.11
N LEU A 284 2.11 -4.24 -4.13
CA LEU A 284 2.29 -3.30 -5.22
C LEU A 284 2.80 -1.98 -4.65
N LYS A 285 3.68 -1.31 -5.39
CA LYS A 285 4.13 0.05 -5.07
C LYS A 285 4.43 0.80 -6.36
N CYS A 286 4.02 2.06 -6.45
CA CYS A 286 4.43 2.94 -7.54
C CYS A 286 5.72 3.66 -7.15
N LEU A 287 6.72 3.64 -8.02
CA LEU A 287 7.93 4.44 -7.90
C LEU A 287 7.83 5.62 -8.88
N HIS A 288 7.76 6.82 -8.33
CA HIS A 288 7.64 8.05 -9.10
C HIS A 288 8.92 8.33 -9.88
N GLN A 289 8.77 8.73 -11.14
CA GLN A 289 9.87 9.17 -12.00
C GLN A 289 9.63 10.63 -12.37
N PRO A 290 10.37 11.60 -11.79
CA PRO A 290 10.16 13.03 -12.04
C PRO A 290 10.24 13.43 -13.52
N GLU A 291 11.08 12.74 -14.28
CA GLU A 291 11.32 13.00 -15.71
C GLU A 291 10.32 12.30 -16.64
N SER A 292 9.45 11.42 -16.11
CA SER A 292 8.51 10.61 -16.88
C SER A 292 7.06 10.94 -16.52
N ASN A 293 6.18 10.88 -17.52
CA ASN A 293 4.75 11.09 -17.34
C ASN A 293 4.06 9.91 -16.63
N THR A 294 4.68 8.73 -16.66
CA THR A 294 4.21 7.54 -15.97
C THR A 294 5.23 7.08 -14.94
N ASP A 295 4.72 6.59 -13.82
CA ASP A 295 5.48 5.99 -12.74
C ASP A 295 5.79 4.52 -13.09
N LEU A 296 6.81 3.97 -12.42
CA LEU A 296 7.12 2.55 -12.51
C LEU A 296 6.24 1.77 -11.53
N LEU A 297 5.82 0.56 -11.92
CA LEU A 297 5.04 -0.33 -11.06
C LEU A 297 5.91 -1.46 -10.54
N LEU A 298 6.14 -1.48 -9.23
CA LEU A 298 6.77 -2.58 -8.51
C LEU A 298 5.71 -3.60 -8.13
N CYS A 299 5.97 -4.86 -8.43
CA CYS A 299 5.06 -5.96 -8.20
C CYS A 299 5.78 -7.13 -7.53
N ALA A 300 5.22 -7.61 -6.43
CA ALA A 300 5.66 -8.83 -5.78
C ALA A 300 4.47 -9.67 -5.28
N GLY A 301 4.71 -10.95 -5.06
CA GLY A 301 3.65 -11.92 -4.81
C GLY A 301 4.18 -13.22 -4.23
N HIS A 302 3.44 -14.30 -4.44
CA HIS A 302 3.87 -15.66 -4.11
C HIS A 302 4.89 -16.21 -5.13
N PHE A 303 5.84 -15.36 -5.51
CA PHE A 303 6.97 -15.67 -6.37
C PHE A 303 8.22 -15.03 -5.75
N ASN A 304 9.36 -15.72 -5.83
CA ASN A 304 10.63 -15.30 -5.23
C ASN A 304 11.32 -14.24 -6.11
N ALA A 305 10.59 -13.19 -6.48
CA ALA A 305 11.16 -12.08 -7.23
C ALA A 305 10.40 -10.78 -6.99
N LEU A 306 11.06 -9.67 -7.26
CA LEU A 306 10.47 -8.36 -7.44
C LEU A 306 10.48 -8.03 -8.94
N GLN A 307 9.30 -7.81 -9.52
CA GLN A 307 9.16 -7.45 -10.92
C GLN A 307 8.88 -5.96 -11.06
N LEU A 308 9.54 -5.32 -12.03
CA LEU A 308 9.35 -3.91 -12.37
C LEU A 308 8.67 -3.80 -13.73
N TYR A 309 7.57 -3.06 -13.77
CA TYR A 309 6.78 -2.86 -14.97
C TYR A 309 6.71 -1.39 -15.37
N LYS A 310 6.69 -1.14 -16.69
CA LYS A 310 6.35 0.16 -17.29
C LYS A 310 5.55 -0.09 -18.56
N ASP A 311 4.46 0.65 -18.75
CA ASP A 311 3.63 0.57 -19.95
C ASP A 311 3.17 -0.85 -20.35
N GLY A 312 2.91 -1.71 -19.37
CA GLY A 312 2.45 -3.09 -19.57
C GLY A 312 3.57 -4.09 -19.88
N LEU A 313 4.83 -3.66 -19.84
CA LEU A 313 5.99 -4.49 -20.13
C LEU A 313 6.83 -4.70 -18.87
N VAL A 314 7.36 -5.92 -18.70
CA VAL A 314 8.38 -6.22 -17.68
C VAL A 314 9.68 -5.57 -18.13
N LEU A 315 10.21 -4.64 -17.33
CA LEU A 315 11.51 -4.03 -17.57
C LEU A 315 12.64 -4.80 -16.89
N MET A 316 12.37 -5.37 -15.72
CA MET A 316 13.36 -6.04 -14.89
C MET A 316 12.67 -7.03 -13.94
N GLU A 317 13.38 -8.11 -13.64
CA GLU A 317 13.05 -9.04 -12.56
C GLU A 317 14.29 -9.20 -11.67
N PHE A 318 14.10 -9.00 -10.36
CA PHE A 318 15.13 -9.18 -9.35
C PHE A 318 14.77 -10.39 -8.48
N GLU A 319 15.57 -11.45 -8.58
CA GLU A 319 15.36 -12.67 -7.79
C GLU A 319 15.60 -12.40 -6.29
N THR A 320 14.68 -12.88 -5.45
CA THR A 320 14.75 -12.77 -4.00
C THR A 320 14.96 -14.15 -3.37
N SER A 321 15.43 -14.18 -2.13
CA SER A 321 15.70 -15.43 -1.41
C SER A 321 14.42 -16.14 -0.93
N ALA A 322 13.33 -15.39 -0.77
CA ALA A 322 12.00 -15.87 -0.40
C ALA A 322 10.93 -14.87 -0.90
N TRP A 323 9.65 -15.15 -0.64
CA TRP A 323 8.55 -14.25 -0.97
C TRP A 323 8.74 -12.88 -0.32
N VAL A 324 8.50 -11.82 -1.10
CA VAL A 324 8.51 -10.45 -0.60
C VAL A 324 7.24 -10.22 0.22
N ILE A 325 7.39 -9.80 1.46
CA ILE A 325 6.29 -9.51 2.39
C ILE A 325 6.01 -8.02 2.51
N SER A 326 6.95 -7.13 2.16
CA SER A 326 6.68 -5.70 2.07
C SER A 326 7.61 -4.98 1.09
N ILE A 327 7.13 -3.85 0.56
CA ILE A 327 7.85 -2.96 -0.35
C ILE A 327 7.65 -1.54 0.17
N ASP A 328 8.74 -0.80 0.35
CA ASP A 328 8.68 0.64 0.62
C ASP A 328 9.81 1.39 -0.09
N LEU A 329 9.73 2.72 -0.08
CA LEU A 329 10.63 3.61 -0.82
C LEU A 329 11.27 4.61 0.13
N ALA A 330 12.58 4.85 -0.02
CA ALA A 330 13.28 5.94 0.63
C ALA A 330 14.64 6.19 -0.02
N ASP A 331 15.08 7.45 -0.02
CA ASP A 331 16.42 7.90 -0.40
C ASP A 331 17.48 7.52 0.65
N VAL A 332 17.93 6.28 0.62
CA VAL A 332 18.82 5.64 1.59
C VAL A 332 20.27 6.14 1.47
N ASP A 333 20.71 6.48 0.26
CA ASP A 333 22.06 6.98 0.00
C ASP A 333 22.16 8.51 -0.09
N GLU A 334 21.06 9.22 0.19
CA GLU A 334 20.96 10.69 0.22
C GLU A 334 21.33 11.35 -1.11
N ASP A 335 21.07 10.68 -2.24
CA ASP A 335 21.32 11.20 -3.58
C ASP A 335 20.12 11.92 -4.20
N GLY A 336 18.99 11.98 -3.47
CA GLY A 336 17.75 12.62 -3.88
C GLY A 336 16.81 11.71 -4.67
N THR A 337 17.15 10.44 -4.86
CA THR A 337 16.33 9.43 -5.53
C THR A 337 15.90 8.36 -4.55
N ASP A 338 14.62 7.97 -4.58
CA ASP A 338 14.17 6.89 -3.70
C ASP A 338 14.72 5.52 -4.17
N GLU A 339 15.38 4.80 -3.25
CA GLU A 339 15.64 3.37 -3.40
C GLU A 339 14.42 2.52 -3.05
N VAL A 340 14.41 1.29 -3.56
CA VAL A 340 13.41 0.29 -3.20
C VAL A 340 13.92 -0.56 -2.05
N LEU A 341 13.19 -0.52 -0.94
CA LEU A 341 13.43 -1.38 0.21
C LEU A 341 12.40 -2.52 0.18
N ILE A 342 12.88 -3.75 0.17
CA ILE A 342 12.02 -4.94 0.27
C ILE A 342 12.38 -5.76 1.49
N SER A 343 11.36 -6.37 2.07
CA SER A 343 11.54 -7.39 3.09
C SER A 343 10.98 -8.73 2.62
N CYS A 344 11.67 -9.80 2.98
CA CYS A 344 11.36 -11.16 2.56
C CYS A 344 10.95 -12.02 3.77
N MET A 345 10.15 -13.06 3.51
CA MET A 345 9.64 -14.00 4.52
C MET A 345 10.75 -14.74 5.30
N ASP A 346 11.98 -14.77 4.78
CA ASP A 346 13.14 -15.39 5.43
C ASP A 346 13.97 -14.41 6.30
N ASN A 347 13.35 -13.29 6.68
CA ASN A 347 13.88 -12.17 7.45
C ASN A 347 15.00 -11.36 6.76
N ASN A 348 15.20 -11.52 5.45
CA ASN A 348 16.10 -10.64 4.71
C ASN A 348 15.42 -9.30 4.41
N VAL A 349 16.16 -8.22 4.64
CA VAL A 349 15.86 -6.87 4.17
C VAL A 349 16.90 -6.51 3.12
N VAL A 350 16.45 -6.04 1.96
CA VAL A 350 17.29 -5.71 0.81
C VAL A 350 16.97 -4.31 0.33
N VAL A 351 18.00 -3.56 -0.02
CA VAL A 351 17.85 -2.24 -0.65
C VAL A 351 18.40 -2.27 -2.06
N LEU A 352 17.58 -1.81 -2.99
CA LEU A 352 17.83 -1.83 -4.42
C LEU A 352 17.82 -0.40 -4.96
N LYS A 353 18.90 -0.03 -5.65
CA LYS A 353 18.95 1.17 -6.48
C LYS A 353 18.53 0.81 -7.89
N LEU A 354 17.50 1.48 -8.40
CA LEU A 354 17.02 1.27 -9.76
C LEU A 354 17.64 2.32 -10.69
N THR A 355 18.22 1.86 -11.78
CA THR A 355 18.78 2.71 -12.83
C THR A 355 18.08 2.38 -14.14
N CYS A 356 17.29 3.33 -14.66
CA CYS A 356 16.58 3.17 -15.92
C CYS A 356 17.23 4.08 -16.96
N ASN A 357 17.80 3.47 -18.00
CA ASN A 357 18.38 4.20 -19.11
C ASN A 357 17.40 4.15 -20.29
N GLU A 358 17.05 5.32 -20.79
CA GLU A 358 16.39 5.45 -22.09
C GLU A 358 17.48 5.34 -23.16
N THR A 359 17.47 4.23 -23.91
CA THR A 359 18.36 4.14 -25.07
C THR A 359 17.74 4.95 -26.20
N ALA A 360 18.27 6.15 -26.45
CA ALA A 360 17.97 6.91 -27.65
C ALA A 360 18.47 6.10 -28.86
N SER A 361 17.54 5.56 -29.65
CA SER A 361 17.83 4.85 -30.91
C SER A 361 17.99 5.81 -32.07
#